data_AF-A0A2C6DTU3-F1
#
_entry.id   AF-A0A2C6DTU3-F1
#
_cell.length_a   1.000
_cell.length_b   1.000
_cell.length_c   1.000
_cell.angle_alpha   90.00
_cell.angle_beta   90.00
_cell.angle_gamma   90.00
#
_symmetry.space_group_name_H-M   'P 1'
#
loop_
_entity.id
_entity.type
_entity.pdbx_description
1 polymer ?
#
loop_
_entity_poly.entity_id
_entity_poly.type
_entity_poly.pdbx_seq_one_letter_code
_entity_poly.pdbx_strand_id
1 'polypeptide(L)'
;MHNISTLKDQLNTKTLNFVLLSFATGGIYLLMWLYKNQSVITDTTRNPFSNNLYIIWIAVCFGLSSQLQPYIGIGAGEYSDNNSSDGIAILILLLSLAGNVLCIVWAFKAKSALQHYALMEFKFELKMNAFYTFLFSVFYITYCINAMPEALQKHNIIHGSRPLSEERHAE
;
A
#
# COMPACT_ATOMS: atom_id res chain seq x y z
N MET A 1 11.74 19.45 14.47
CA MET A 1 10.50 18.95 15.09
C MET A 1 9.74 18.18 14.03
N HIS A 2 9.77 16.84 14.05
CA HIS A 2 9.03 16.03 13.08
C HIS A 2 7.55 16.03 13.46
N ASN A 3 6.73 16.79 12.74
CA ASN A 3 5.27 16.75 12.91
C ASN A 3 4.74 15.42 12.36
N ILE A 4 3.86 14.75 13.11
CA ILE A 4 3.21 13.51 12.67
C ILE A 4 2.35 13.70 11.42
N SER A 5 1.91 14.95 11.17
CA SER A 5 1.21 15.31 9.94
C SER A 5 2.13 15.32 8.73
N THR A 6 3.45 15.42 8.88
CA THR A 6 4.39 15.47 7.75
C THR A 6 4.22 14.27 6.82
N LEU A 7 4.05 13.05 7.36
CA LEU A 7 3.87 11.85 6.52
C LEU A 7 2.50 11.85 5.81
N LYS A 8 1.44 12.30 6.49
CA LYS A 8 0.09 12.46 5.90
C LYS A 8 0.05 13.57 4.84
N ASP A 9 0.70 14.69 5.11
CA ASP A 9 0.76 15.87 4.24
C ASP A 9 1.65 15.62 3.02
N GLN A 10 2.75 14.86 3.18
CA GLN A 10 3.59 14.40 2.08
C GLN A 10 2.85 13.40 1.18
N LEU A 11 2.04 12.51 1.77
CA LEU A 11 1.25 11.55 1.02
C LEU A 11 0.02 12.18 0.35
N ASN A 12 -0.64 13.16 0.99
CA ASN A 12 -1.85 13.88 0.56
C ASN A 12 -2.86 13.02 -0.23
N THR A 13 -2.97 11.74 0.12
CA THR A 13 -3.77 10.78 -0.64
C THR A 13 -5.00 10.45 0.18
N LYS A 14 -6.16 11.02 -0.16
CA LYS A 14 -7.45 10.60 0.42
C LYS A 14 -7.70 9.13 0.06
N THR A 15 -7.81 8.26 1.06
CA THR A 15 -8.01 6.81 0.87
C THR A 15 -9.19 6.50 -0.05
N LEU A 16 -10.29 7.27 0.05
CA LEU A 16 -11.45 7.10 -0.82
C LEU A 16 -11.15 7.41 -2.29
N ASN A 17 -10.50 8.54 -2.58
CA ASN A 17 -10.07 8.85 -3.96
C ASN A 17 -9.09 7.79 -4.46
N PHE A 18 -8.20 7.29 -3.59
CA PHE A 18 -7.25 6.25 -3.97
C PHE A 18 -7.92 4.93 -4.35
N VAL A 19 -8.89 4.46 -3.55
CA VAL A 19 -9.68 3.27 -3.86
C VAL A 19 -10.48 3.46 -5.15
N LEU A 20 -11.17 4.60 -5.28
CA LEU A 20 -12.07 4.87 -6.39
C LEU A 20 -11.29 5.03 -7.71
N LEU A 21 -10.14 5.70 -7.68
CA LEU A 21 -9.27 5.86 -8.84
C LEU A 21 -8.53 4.56 -9.18
N SER A 22 -8.17 3.73 -8.19
CA SER A 22 -7.62 2.39 -8.45
C SER A 22 -8.65 1.49 -9.11
N PHE A 23 -9.91 1.55 -8.68
CA PHE A 23 -10.99 0.80 -9.31
C PHE A 23 -11.27 1.30 -10.73
N ALA A 24 -11.36 2.62 -10.93
CA ALA A 24 -11.59 3.24 -12.23
C ALA A 24 -10.46 2.98 -13.24
N THR A 25 -9.21 2.84 -12.78
CA THR A 25 -8.04 2.58 -13.63
C THR A 25 -7.65 1.10 -13.68
N GLY A 26 -8.45 0.20 -13.13
CA GLY A 26 -8.15 -1.24 -13.12
C GLY A 26 -6.87 -1.61 -12.37
N GLY A 27 -6.46 -0.82 -11.36
CA GLY A 27 -5.27 -1.05 -10.54
C GLY A 27 -4.00 -0.36 -11.02
N ILE A 28 -4.02 0.34 -12.16
CA ILE A 28 -2.85 1.09 -12.66
C ILE A 28 -2.46 2.21 -11.68
N TYR A 29 -3.44 2.92 -11.13
CA TYR A 29 -3.17 3.96 -10.14
C TYR A 29 -2.57 3.41 -8.84
N LEU A 30 -2.95 2.19 -8.44
CA LEU A 30 -2.38 1.51 -7.28
C LEU A 30 -0.87 1.27 -7.47
N LEU A 31 -0.46 0.81 -8.65
CA LEU A 31 0.96 0.61 -9.00
C LEU A 31 1.75 1.92 -9.00
N MET A 32 1.20 2.97 -9.61
CA MET A 32 1.84 4.28 -9.68
C MET A 32 2.03 4.90 -8.29
N TRP A 33 1.02 4.75 -7.44
CA TRP A 33 1.08 5.18 -6.05
C TRP A 33 2.11 4.38 -5.24
N LEU A 34 2.15 3.04 -5.42
CA LEU A 34 3.13 2.19 -4.76
C LEU A 34 4.55 2.65 -5.08
N TYR A 35 4.82 2.90 -6.36
CA TYR A 35 6.12 3.34 -6.84
C TYR A 35 6.55 4.68 -6.24
N LYS A 36 5.65 5.68 -6.26
CA LYS A 36 5.97 7.03 -5.78
C LYS A 36 6.10 7.08 -4.25
N ASN A 37 5.20 6.41 -3.53
CA ASN A 37 5.09 6.55 -2.08
C ASN A 37 5.96 5.56 -1.31
N GLN A 38 6.42 4.47 -1.91
CA GLN A 38 7.40 3.59 -1.26
C GLN A 38 8.69 4.33 -0.92
N SER A 39 9.19 5.21 -1.80
CA SER A 39 10.39 6.01 -1.52
C SER A 39 10.18 6.93 -0.33
N VAL A 40 9.04 7.62 -0.27
CA VAL A 40 8.67 8.52 0.83
C VAL A 40 8.57 7.78 2.17
N ILE A 41 7.93 6.60 2.18
CA ILE A 41 7.81 5.78 3.38
C ILE A 41 9.18 5.22 3.79
N THR A 42 10.02 4.81 2.83
CA THR A 42 11.37 4.28 3.11
C THR A 42 12.29 5.35 3.68
N ASP A 43 12.28 6.55 3.09
CA ASP A 43 13.08 7.68 3.57
C ASP A 43 12.63 8.14 4.96
N THR A 44 11.31 8.19 5.20
CA THR A 44 10.79 8.61 6.51
C THR A 44 10.98 7.56 7.59
N THR A 45 10.88 6.27 7.24
CA THR A 45 11.00 5.17 8.21
C THR A 45 12.46 4.74 8.43
N ARG A 46 13.41 5.25 7.62
CA ARG A 46 14.84 4.88 7.61
C ARG A 46 15.11 3.37 7.57
N ASN A 47 14.15 2.59 7.09
CA ASN A 47 14.25 1.14 6.97
C ASN A 47 13.85 0.74 5.55
N PRO A 48 14.76 0.21 4.72
CA PRO A 48 14.44 -0.25 3.37
C PRO A 48 13.63 -1.54 3.42
N PHE A 49 12.31 -1.42 3.62
CA PHE A 49 11.41 -2.58 3.71
C PHE A 49 11.14 -3.23 2.32
N SER A 50 11.36 -2.49 1.23
CA SER A 50 11.14 -2.95 -0.14
C SER A 50 12.13 -2.29 -1.11
N ASN A 51 12.77 -3.09 -1.98
CA ASN A 51 13.64 -2.61 -3.05
C ASN A 51 12.76 -2.14 -4.23
N ASN A 52 13.19 -1.15 -5.00
CA ASN A 52 12.49 -0.69 -6.21
C ASN A 52 12.22 -1.85 -7.19
N LEU A 53 13.12 -2.83 -7.22
CA LEU A 53 12.98 -4.07 -7.99
C LEU A 53 11.69 -4.85 -7.65
N TYR A 54 11.25 -4.81 -6.39
CA TYR A 54 10.06 -5.53 -5.93
C TYR A 54 8.78 -4.95 -6.53
N ILE A 55 8.68 -3.61 -6.59
CA ILE A 55 7.56 -2.92 -7.24
C ILE A 55 7.54 -3.21 -8.73
N ILE A 56 8.72 -3.25 -9.36
CA ILE A 56 8.87 -3.58 -10.78
C ILE A 56 8.32 -4.99 -11.03
N TRP A 57 8.62 -5.97 -10.18
CA TRP A 57 8.04 -7.31 -10.30
C TRP A 57 6.51 -7.35 -10.17
N ILE A 58 5.93 -6.57 -9.25
CA ILE A 58 4.47 -6.43 -9.15
C ILE A 58 3.91 -5.85 -10.47
N ALA A 59 4.53 -4.80 -11.00
CA ALA A 59 4.13 -4.17 -12.26
C ALA A 59 4.26 -5.11 -13.46
N VAL A 60 5.32 -5.92 -13.51
CA VAL A 60 5.52 -6.95 -14.55
C VAL A 60 4.44 -8.02 -14.47
N CYS A 61 4.14 -8.54 -13.28
CA CYS A 61 3.07 -9.53 -13.11
C CYS A 61 1.71 -8.99 -13.56
N PHE A 62 1.38 -7.74 -13.20
CA PHE A 62 0.11 -7.10 -13.56
C PHE A 62 0.04 -6.70 -15.04
N GLY A 63 1.14 -6.21 -15.59
CA GLY A 63 1.24 -5.79 -16.99
C GLY A 63 1.17 -6.97 -17.95
N LEU A 64 1.91 -8.04 -17.67
CA LEU A 64 1.90 -9.25 -18.48
C LEU A 64 0.55 -9.98 -18.39
N SER A 65 -0.08 -10.05 -17.21
CA SER A 65 -1.41 -10.67 -17.09
C SER A 65 -2.46 -9.92 -17.91
N SER A 66 -2.46 -8.59 -17.85
CA SER A 66 -3.39 -7.76 -18.63
C SER A 66 -3.15 -7.82 -20.13
N GLN A 67 -1.89 -7.86 -20.58
CA GLN A 67 -1.56 -7.93 -22.02
C GLN A 67 -1.87 -9.30 -22.61
N LEU A 68 -1.78 -10.38 -21.83
CA LEU A 68 -2.06 -11.73 -22.29
C LEU A 68 -3.57 -12.05 -22.28
N GLN A 69 -4.40 -11.24 -21.62
CA GLN A 69 -5.85 -11.47 -21.49
C GLN A 69 -6.62 -11.57 -22.83
N PRO A 70 -6.35 -10.74 -23.86
CA PRO A 70 -7.05 -10.84 -25.15
C PRO A 70 -6.82 -12.16 -25.88
N TYR A 71 -5.69 -12.84 -25.61
CA TYR A 71 -5.35 -14.12 -26.22
C TYR A 71 -6.23 -15.27 -25.71
N ILE A 72 -6.94 -15.08 -24.58
CA ILE A 72 -7.97 -16.03 -24.11
C ILE A 72 -9.27 -15.88 -24.94
N GLY A 73 -9.59 -14.67 -25.42
CA GLY A 73 -10.89 -14.36 -26.05
C GLY A 73 -10.96 -14.60 -27.56
N ILE A 74 -9.82 -14.61 -28.27
CA ILE A 74 -9.77 -14.75 -29.74
C ILE A 74 -9.83 -16.23 -30.17
N GLY A 75 -9.69 -17.19 -29.25
CA GLY A 75 -9.81 -18.63 -29.50
C GLY A 75 -11.24 -19.19 -29.48
N ALA A 76 -12.26 -18.37 -29.18
CA ALA A 76 -13.67 -18.79 -29.18
C ALA A 76 -14.33 -18.77 -30.57
N GLY A 77 -13.57 -18.57 -31.64
CA GLY A 77 -14.01 -18.79 -33.03
C GLY A 77 -13.39 -20.06 -33.58
N GLU A 78 -14.18 -21.13 -33.66
CA GLU A 78 -14.16 -22.38 -34.49
C GLU A 78 -12.84 -23.05 -34.95
N TYR A 79 -11.64 -22.49 -34.71
CA TYR A 79 -10.34 -22.95 -35.21
C TYR A 79 -9.19 -22.71 -34.22
N SER A 80 -9.43 -22.88 -32.91
CA SER A 80 -8.34 -22.81 -31.91
C SER A 80 -7.95 -24.20 -31.44
N ASP A 81 -6.68 -24.56 -31.61
CA ASP A 81 -6.03 -25.69 -30.97
C ASP A 81 -6.17 -25.54 -29.44
N ASN A 82 -7.13 -26.30 -28.89
CA ASN A 82 -7.61 -26.24 -27.51
C ASN A 82 -6.49 -26.31 -26.45
N ASN A 83 -5.38 -27.00 -26.76
CA ASN A 83 -4.28 -27.16 -25.83
C ASN A 83 -3.48 -25.86 -25.59
N SER A 84 -3.42 -24.95 -26.57
CA SER A 84 -2.62 -23.73 -26.48
C SER A 84 -3.32 -22.61 -25.70
N SER A 85 -4.65 -22.49 -25.84
CA SER A 85 -5.47 -21.53 -25.11
C SER A 85 -5.53 -21.83 -23.61
N ASP A 86 -5.54 -23.11 -23.23
CA ASP A 86 -5.60 -23.54 -21.83
C ASP A 86 -4.30 -23.23 -21.07
N GLY A 87 -3.14 -23.43 -21.71
CA GLY A 87 -1.85 -23.09 -21.13
C GLY A 87 -1.70 -21.59 -20.85
N ILE A 88 -2.15 -20.74 -21.78
CA ILE A 88 -2.12 -19.28 -21.62
C ILE A 88 -3.05 -18.83 -20.48
N ALA A 89 -4.25 -19.42 -20.38
CA ALA A 89 -5.18 -19.12 -19.29
C ALA A 89 -4.59 -19.47 -17.91
N ILE A 90 -3.95 -20.64 -17.77
CA ILE A 90 -3.27 -21.04 -16.53
C ILE A 90 -2.12 -20.08 -16.19
N LEU A 91 -1.32 -19.68 -17.18
CA LEU A 91 -0.23 -18.73 -16.97
C LEU A 91 -0.73 -17.37 -16.49
N ILE A 92 -1.80 -16.84 -17.09
CA ILE A 92 -2.43 -15.58 -16.67
C ILE A 92 -2.95 -15.65 -15.24
N LEU A 93 -3.59 -16.78 -14.88
CA LEU A 93 -4.07 -17.03 -13.53
C LEU A 93 -2.92 -17.03 -12.52
N LEU A 94 -1.83 -17.75 -12.83
CA LEU A 94 -0.64 -17.82 -11.97
C LEU A 94 0.04 -16.46 -11.81
N LEU A 95 0.17 -15.68 -12.90
CA LEU A 95 0.78 -14.35 -12.86
C LEU A 95 -0.06 -13.37 -12.05
N SER A 96 -1.39 -13.42 -12.21
CA SER A 96 -2.32 -12.59 -11.44
C SER A 96 -2.29 -12.96 -9.95
N LEU A 97 -2.24 -14.26 -9.64
CA LEU A 97 -2.13 -14.74 -8.27
C LEU A 97 -0.80 -14.31 -7.63
N ALA A 98 0.32 -14.48 -8.35
CA ALA A 98 1.64 -14.03 -7.90
C ALA A 98 1.66 -12.52 -7.63
N GLY A 99 1.11 -11.71 -8.54
CA GLY A 99 0.99 -10.25 -8.34
C GLY A 99 0.22 -9.88 -7.08
N ASN A 100 -0.91 -10.56 -6.81
CA ASN A 100 -1.69 -10.34 -5.59
C ASN A 100 -0.91 -10.72 -4.33
N VAL A 101 -0.22 -11.86 -4.33
CA VAL A 101 0.62 -12.29 -3.21
C VAL A 101 1.72 -11.28 -2.93
N LEU A 102 2.38 -10.75 -3.97
CA LEU A 102 3.41 -9.73 -3.81
C LEU A 102 2.83 -8.43 -3.23
N CYS A 103 1.63 -8.01 -3.64
CA CYS A 103 0.93 -6.87 -3.04
C CYS A 103 0.62 -7.08 -1.55
N ILE A 104 0.18 -8.29 -1.17
CA ILE A 104 -0.10 -8.64 0.23
C ILE A 104 1.20 -8.60 1.04
N VAL A 105 2.27 -9.24 0.56
CA VAL A 105 3.58 -9.26 1.23
C VAL A 105 4.14 -7.84 1.38
N TRP A 106 3.99 -6.99 0.37
CA TRP A 106 4.32 -5.56 0.47
C TRP A 106 3.55 -4.89 1.61
N ALA A 107 2.24 -5.12 1.70
CA ALA A 107 1.39 -4.53 2.74
C ALA A 107 1.82 -4.97 4.15
N PHE A 108 2.14 -6.24 4.35
CA PHE A 108 2.68 -6.72 5.62
C PHE A 108 4.03 -6.10 5.99
N LYS A 109 4.92 -5.92 5.01
CA LYS A 109 6.18 -5.21 5.21
C LYS A 109 5.98 -3.75 5.59
N ALA A 110 5.10 -3.05 4.88
CA ALA A 110 4.74 -1.66 5.16
C ALA A 110 4.10 -1.51 6.56
N LYS A 111 3.22 -2.45 6.95
CA LYS A 111 2.66 -2.51 8.31
C LYS A 111 3.76 -2.56 9.36
N SER A 112 4.71 -3.50 9.26
CA SER A 112 5.77 -3.63 10.25
C SER A 112 6.65 -2.38 10.33
N ALA A 113 6.95 -1.77 9.18
CA ALA A 113 7.69 -0.51 9.12
C ALA A 113 6.94 0.63 9.83
N LEU A 114 5.64 0.78 9.57
CA LEU A 114 4.79 1.78 10.22
C LEU A 114 4.66 1.59 11.74
N GLN A 115 4.54 0.34 12.19
CA GLN A 115 4.50 0.03 13.63
C GLN A 115 5.81 0.40 14.31
N HIS A 116 6.95 0.10 13.68
CA HIS A 116 8.26 0.47 14.20
C HIS A 116 8.44 2.00 14.23
N TYR A 117 8.02 2.71 13.18
CA TYR A 117 8.07 4.17 13.13
C TYR A 117 7.22 4.81 14.24
N ALA A 118 5.97 4.35 14.42
CA ALA A 118 5.08 4.84 15.46
C ALA A 118 5.65 4.62 16.87
N LEU A 119 6.29 3.47 17.09
CA LEU A 119 6.89 3.14 18.38
C LEU A 119 8.17 3.94 18.66
N MET A 120 9.06 4.09 17.68
CA MET A 120 10.33 4.82 17.87
C MET A 120 10.13 6.33 17.99
N GLU A 121 9.36 6.93 17.08
CA GLU A 121 9.24 8.39 17.00
C GLU A 121 8.21 8.93 17.99
N PHE A 122 7.10 8.21 18.16
CA PHE A 122 5.95 8.68 18.94
C PHE A 122 5.68 7.89 20.22
N LYS A 123 6.47 6.84 20.51
CA LYS A 123 6.31 5.96 21.70
C LYS A 123 4.90 5.37 21.86
N PHE A 124 4.20 5.20 20.74
CA PHE A 124 2.84 4.69 20.70
C PHE A 124 2.77 3.41 19.87
N GLU A 125 2.06 2.40 20.38
CA GLU A 125 1.80 1.16 19.64
C GLU A 125 0.63 1.30 18.66
N LEU A 126 0.94 1.45 17.38
CA LEU A 126 -0.07 1.41 16.33
C LEU A 126 -0.65 -0.01 16.18
N LYS A 127 -1.86 -0.22 16.69
CA LYS A 127 -2.61 -1.48 16.53
C LYS A 127 -3.14 -1.64 15.10
N MET A 128 -2.37 -2.30 14.23
CA MET A 128 -2.81 -2.67 12.89
C MET A 128 -3.26 -4.14 12.84
N ASN A 129 -4.52 -4.39 12.46
CA ASN A 129 -5.06 -5.74 12.33
C ASN A 129 -4.46 -6.46 11.10
N ALA A 130 -3.94 -7.67 11.29
CA ALA A 130 -3.39 -8.49 10.21
C ALA A 130 -4.46 -8.94 9.20
N PHE A 131 -5.67 -9.23 9.68
CA PHE A 131 -6.79 -9.64 8.82
C PHE A 131 -7.16 -8.55 7.80
N TYR A 132 -7.28 -7.30 8.24
CA TYR A 132 -7.54 -6.18 7.32
C TYR A 132 -6.36 -5.89 6.39
N THR A 133 -5.12 -6.13 6.84
CA THR A 133 -3.94 -6.02 5.98
C THR A 133 -3.95 -7.07 4.87
N PHE A 134 -4.40 -8.29 5.15
CA PHE A 134 -4.55 -9.31 4.12
C PHE A 134 -5.67 -8.97 3.13
N LEU A 135 -6.87 -8.64 3.63
CA LEU A 135 -8.05 -8.42 2.78
C LEU A 135 -7.96 -7.15 1.92
N PHE A 136 -7.44 -6.07 2.49
CA PHE A 136 -7.40 -4.75 1.83
C PHE A 136 -5.99 -4.31 1.41
N SER A 137 -4.94 -5.06 1.79
CA SER A 137 -3.54 -4.84 1.37
C SER A 137 -3.13 -3.36 1.42
N VAL A 138 -2.73 -2.78 0.28
CA VAL A 138 -2.21 -1.41 0.14
C VAL A 138 -3.25 -0.35 0.57
N PHE A 139 -4.54 -0.61 0.40
CA PHE A 139 -5.60 0.31 0.79
C PHE A 139 -5.68 0.47 2.31
N TYR A 140 -5.50 -0.63 3.06
CA TYR A 140 -5.46 -0.60 4.52
C TYR A 140 -4.24 0.16 5.04
N ILE A 141 -3.08 -0.02 4.40
CA ILE A 141 -1.87 0.75 4.75
C ILE A 141 -2.12 2.26 4.58
N THR A 142 -2.70 2.66 3.45
CA THR A 142 -3.01 4.06 3.17
C THR A 142 -4.02 4.63 4.17
N TYR A 143 -5.05 3.85 4.52
CA TYR A 143 -5.99 4.20 5.58
C TYR A 143 -5.30 4.39 6.95
N CYS A 144 -4.45 3.45 7.35
CA CYS A 144 -3.74 3.52 8.62
C CYS A 144 -2.80 4.73 8.70
N ILE A 145 -2.12 5.08 7.61
CA ILE A 145 -1.29 6.30 7.56
C ILE A 145 -2.15 7.55 7.75
N ASN A 146 -3.30 7.62 7.08
CA ASN A 146 -4.21 8.77 7.19
C ASN A 146 -4.87 8.89 8.58
N ALA A 147 -5.13 7.77 9.25
CA ALA A 147 -5.72 7.71 10.59
C ALA A 147 -4.68 7.82 11.73
N MET A 148 -3.39 7.70 11.43
CA MET A 148 -2.29 7.78 12.39
C MET A 148 -2.30 9.06 13.26
N PRO A 149 -2.48 10.30 12.72
CA PRO A 149 -2.47 11.49 13.55
C PRO A 149 -3.64 11.55 14.55
N GLU A 150 -4.83 11.07 14.17
CA GLU A 150 -5.99 10.99 15.05
C GLU A 150 -5.78 9.93 16.15
N ALA A 151 -5.16 8.79 15.80
CA ALA A 151 -4.82 7.75 16.77
C ALA A 151 -3.82 8.26 17.83
N LEU A 152 -2.84 9.07 17.42
CA LEU A 152 -1.89 9.71 18.34
C LEU A 152 -2.58 10.73 19.24
N GLN A 153 -3.47 11.58 18.71
CA GLN A 153 -4.24 12.52 19.53
C GLN A 153 -5.06 11.78 20.60
N LYS A 154 -5.75 10.70 20.22
CA LYS A 154 -6.50 9.88 21.17
C LYS A 154 -5.61 9.25 22.23
N HIS A 155 -4.44 8.74 21.84
CA HIS A 155 -3.47 8.18 22.77
C HIS A 155 -2.96 9.25 23.76
N ASN A 156 -2.65 10.46 23.30
CA ASN A 156 -2.21 11.57 24.15
C ASN A 156 -3.29 12.04 25.13
N ILE A 157 -4.56 12.03 24.71
CA ILE A 157 -5.70 12.37 25.57
C ILE A 157 -5.91 11.30 26.65
N ILE A 158 -5.84 10.01 26.30
CA ILE A 158 -6.07 8.89 27.23
C ILE A 158 -4.90 8.69 28.20
N HIS A 159 -3.66 8.91 27.75
CA HIS A 159 -2.45 8.73 28.56
C HIS A 159 -1.88 10.04 29.14
N GLY A 160 -2.58 11.17 29.00
CA GLY A 160 -2.27 12.41 29.72
C GLY A 160 -0.93 13.05 29.36
N SER A 161 -0.58 13.14 28.07
CA SER A 161 0.53 14.01 27.63
C SER A 161 0.02 15.42 27.40
N ARG A 162 0.37 16.31 28.33
CA ARG A 162 0.20 17.77 28.30
C ARG A 162 0.50 18.32 26.88
N PRO A 163 -0.34 19.23 26.32
CA PRO A 163 0.03 19.92 25.09
C PRO A 163 1.33 20.71 25.31
N LEU A 164 2.40 20.28 24.66
CA LEU A 164 3.66 21.03 24.56
C LEU A 164 3.51 22.14 23.51
N SER A 165 2.67 23.14 23.80
CA SER A 165 2.64 24.39 23.03
C SER A 165 1.73 25.43 23.69
N GLU A 166 2.08 25.94 24.87
CA GLU A 166 1.55 27.25 25.33
C GLU A 166 2.31 27.92 26.48
N GLU A 167 3.62 27.70 26.65
CA GLU A 167 4.43 28.53 27.56
C GLU A 167 5.81 28.83 26.93
N ARG A 168 5.89 29.90 26.12
CA ARG A 168 7.07 30.77 26.09
C ARG A 168 6.90 32.06 25.26
N HIS A 169 5.83 32.82 25.47
CA HIS A 169 5.82 34.25 25.16
C HIS A 169 5.02 35.02 26.21
N ALA A 170 5.71 35.40 27.29
CA ALA A 170 5.48 36.61 28.08
C ALA A 170 6.46 36.58 29.26
N GLU A 171 7.71 36.94 28.98
CA GLU A 171 8.50 37.73 29.95
C GLU A 171 8.01 39.18 29.90
#